data_AF-A0A2A3YXK3-F1
#
_entry.id   AF-A0A2A3YXK3-F1
#
_cell.length_a   1.000
_cell.length_b   1.000
_cell.length_c   1.000
_cell.angle_alpha   90.00
_cell.angle_beta   90.00
_cell.angle_gamma   90.00
#
_symmetry.space_group_name_H-M   'P 1'
#
loop_
_entity.id
_entity.type
_entity.pdbx_description
1 polymer ?
#
loop_
_entity_poly.entity_id
_entity_poly.type
_entity_poly.pdbx_seq_one_letter_code
_entity_poly.pdbx_strand_id
1 'polypeptide(L)'
;MSASSGNHWPGFTDEEALIWGRVLLLHSPHPQNATIKNFINNTLKAGRIVSSESWVKVATAARNCGFTPDLYLTVFDSLQSIDSDVHPAHPAHRRHTHPNHVPGVPFEPELWADVPRLVIEEGYSPAASAELALYFADSRYAER
;
A
#
# COMPACT_ATOMS: atom_id res chain seq x y z
N MET A 1 3.16 -19.28 34.03
CA MET A 1 2.39 -19.55 32.78
C MET A 1 2.85 -18.54 31.76
N SER A 2 3.35 -19.00 30.61
CA SER A 2 4.09 -18.20 29.63
C SER A 2 3.22 -17.15 28.94
N ALA A 3 3.72 -15.92 28.84
CA ALA A 3 3.12 -14.87 28.03
C ALA A 3 3.26 -15.23 26.55
N SER A 4 2.15 -15.54 25.88
CA SER A 4 2.07 -15.54 24.42
C SER A 4 1.96 -14.09 23.95
N SER A 5 3.06 -13.33 24.01
CA SER A 5 3.19 -12.04 23.33
C SER A 5 3.36 -12.29 21.83
N GLY A 6 2.30 -12.81 21.21
CA GLY A 6 2.24 -13.05 19.77
C GLY A 6 2.24 -11.71 19.04
N ASN A 7 3.26 -11.49 18.19
CA ASN A 7 3.32 -10.43 17.19
C ASN A 7 2.25 -10.66 16.11
N HIS A 8 0.98 -10.60 16.51
CA HIS A 8 -0.16 -10.93 15.66
C HIS A 8 -0.83 -9.64 15.17
N TRP A 9 -1.13 -9.56 13.88
CA TRP A 9 -1.89 -8.46 13.31
C TRP A 9 -3.39 -8.69 13.59
N PRO A 10 -4.07 -7.80 14.34
CA PRO A 10 -5.47 -8.02 14.71
C PRO A 10 -6.38 -8.22 13.50
N GLY A 11 -7.08 -9.37 13.45
CA GLY A 11 -8.01 -9.70 12.37
C GLY A 11 -7.35 -10.18 11.08
N PHE A 12 -6.06 -10.55 11.11
CA PHE A 12 -5.34 -11.21 10.01
C PHE A 12 -4.92 -12.60 10.45
N THR A 13 -4.86 -13.55 9.53
CA THR A 13 -4.09 -14.79 9.80
C THR A 13 -2.60 -14.49 9.74
N ASP A 14 -1.76 -15.33 10.34
CA ASP A 14 -0.31 -15.13 10.30
C ASP A 14 0.24 -15.17 8.85
N GLU A 15 -0.34 -16.02 8.00
CA GLU A 15 -0.02 -16.09 6.58
C GLU A 15 -0.43 -14.82 5.83
N GLU A 16 -1.65 -14.34 6.06
CA GLU A 16 -2.15 -13.10 5.44
C GLU A 16 -1.31 -11.89 5.87
N ALA A 17 -0.94 -11.80 7.14
CA ALA A 17 -0.07 -10.76 7.67
C ALA A 17 1.34 -10.81 7.05
N LEU A 18 1.89 -12.01 6.81
CA LEU A 18 3.17 -12.17 6.12
C LEU A 18 3.10 -11.70 4.66
N ILE A 19 2.03 -12.02 3.93
CA ILE A 19 1.84 -11.59 2.55
C ILE A 19 1.71 -10.06 2.48
N TRP A 20 0.86 -9.46 3.31
CA TRP A 20 0.74 -8.00 3.41
C TRP A 20 2.05 -7.34 3.80
N GLY A 21 2.78 -7.89 4.77
CA GLY A 21 4.08 -7.37 5.16
C GLY A 21 5.08 -7.33 4.01
N ARG A 22 5.07 -8.35 3.13
CA ARG A 22 5.94 -8.38 1.94
C ARG A 22 5.55 -7.31 0.91
N VAL A 23 4.26 -7.14 0.65
CA VAL A 23 3.77 -6.12 -0.30
C VAL A 23 4.03 -4.71 0.22
N LEU A 24 3.75 -4.45 1.50
CA LEU A 24 3.98 -3.14 2.13
C LEU A 24 5.48 -2.83 2.30
N LEU A 25 6.36 -3.82 2.32
CA LEU A 25 7.81 -3.57 2.26
C LEU A 25 8.23 -2.96 0.91
N LEU A 26 7.60 -3.39 -0.18
CA LEU A 26 7.85 -2.84 -1.53
C LEU A 26 7.27 -1.42 -1.62
N HIS A 27 6.02 -1.27 -1.23
CA HIS A 27 5.25 -0.02 -1.25
C HIS A 27 4.97 0.48 0.15
N SER A 28 6.03 0.93 0.84
CA SER A 28 5.89 1.36 2.24
C SER A 28 5.05 2.63 2.34
N PRO A 29 4.10 2.70 3.30
CA PRO A 29 3.27 3.88 3.49
C PRO A 29 4.03 5.10 4.02
N HIS A 30 5.20 4.87 4.62
CA HIS A 30 6.05 5.90 5.20
C HIS A 30 7.51 5.72 4.77
N PRO A 31 8.35 6.77 4.87
CA PRO A 31 9.76 6.66 4.57
C PRO A 31 10.41 5.61 5.47
N GLN A 32 11.23 4.73 4.89
CA GLN A 32 11.93 3.69 5.65
C GLN A 32 13.44 3.88 5.55
N ASN A 33 14.10 3.88 6.70
CA ASN A 33 15.55 3.84 6.75
C ASN A 33 16.04 2.53 6.10
N ALA A 34 17.10 2.58 5.31
CA ALA A 34 17.58 1.41 4.56
C ALA A 34 17.93 0.22 5.46
N THR A 35 18.52 0.47 6.64
CA THR A 35 18.86 -0.56 7.63
C THR A 35 17.60 -1.20 8.21
N ILE A 36 16.59 -0.38 8.56
CA ILE A 36 15.30 -0.87 9.05
C ILE A 36 14.60 -1.70 7.96
N LYS A 37 14.59 -1.21 6.71
CA LYS A 37 14.02 -1.91 5.56
C LYS A 37 14.69 -3.27 5.35
N ASN A 38 16.01 -3.35 5.46
CA ASN A 38 16.75 -4.61 5.36
C ASN A 38 16.44 -5.57 6.52
N PHE A 39 16.34 -5.07 7.75
CA PHE A 39 15.93 -5.85 8.91
C PHE A 39 14.52 -6.45 8.73
N ILE A 40 13.57 -5.63 8.29
CA ILE A 40 12.20 -6.07 7.99
C ILE A 40 12.20 -7.13 6.89
N ASN A 41 12.93 -6.90 5.80
CA ASN A 41 13.07 -7.86 4.70
C ASN A 41 13.55 -9.23 5.20
N ASN A 42 14.62 -9.26 6.00
CA ASN A 42 15.15 -10.50 6.55
C ASN A 42 14.17 -11.18 7.53
N THR A 43 13.41 -10.39 8.29
CA THR A 43 12.38 -10.90 9.20
C THR A 43 11.25 -11.59 8.44
N LEU A 44 10.74 -10.96 7.37
CA LEU A 44 9.69 -11.51 6.51
C LEU A 44 10.17 -12.73 5.69
N LYS A 45 11.43 -12.73 5.25
CA LYS A 45 12.06 -13.90 4.60
C LYS A 45 12.18 -15.09 5.55
N ALA A 46 12.39 -14.85 6.83
CA ALA A 46 12.39 -15.87 7.87
C ALA A 46 10.97 -16.33 8.29
N GLY A 47 9.92 -15.86 7.60
CA GLY A 47 8.53 -16.24 7.92
C GLY A 47 8.00 -15.61 9.21
N ARG A 48 8.58 -14.49 9.66
CA ARG A 48 8.16 -13.78 10.87
C ARG A 48 7.46 -12.47 10.53
N ILE A 49 6.38 -12.18 11.25
CA ILE A 49 5.58 -10.97 11.08
C ILE A 49 6.27 -9.79 11.78
N VAL A 50 6.19 -8.61 11.16
CA VAL A 50 6.66 -7.35 11.75
C VAL A 50 5.49 -6.62 12.38
N SER A 51 5.61 -6.29 13.67
CA SER A 51 4.58 -5.57 14.44
C SER A 51 4.64 -4.06 14.18
N SER A 52 4.22 -3.62 13.00
CA SER A 52 4.13 -2.21 12.64
C SER A 52 2.67 -1.75 12.63
N GLU A 53 2.29 -0.88 13.56
CA GLU A 53 0.91 -0.37 13.68
C GLU A 53 0.46 0.36 12.40
N SER A 54 1.35 1.10 11.76
CA SER A 54 1.04 1.79 10.50
C SER A 54 0.76 0.81 9.35
N TRP A 55 1.49 -0.31 9.31
CA TRP A 55 1.28 -1.34 8.29
C TRP A 55 -0.04 -2.09 8.52
N VAL A 56 -0.36 -2.40 9.78
CA VAL A 56 -1.65 -2.98 10.15
C VAL A 56 -2.80 -2.05 9.72
N LYS A 57 -2.68 -0.75 10.00
CA LYS A 57 -3.68 0.26 9.61
C LYS A 57 -3.88 0.31 8.09
N VAL A 58 -2.78 0.31 7.32
CA VAL A 58 -2.85 0.37 5.85
C VAL A 58 -3.43 -0.91 5.27
N ALA A 59 -2.98 -2.09 5.72
CA ALA A 59 -3.53 -3.37 5.27
C ALA A 59 -5.02 -3.48 5.60
N THR A 60 -5.44 -3.02 6.78
CA THR A 60 -6.85 -2.99 7.19
C THR A 60 -7.66 -2.06 6.29
N ALA A 61 -7.15 -0.85 6.03
CA ALA A 61 -7.84 0.12 5.17
C ALA A 61 -7.95 -0.38 3.73
N ALA A 62 -6.88 -0.95 3.16
CA ALA A 62 -6.87 -1.53 1.83
C ALA A 62 -7.87 -2.69 1.73
N ARG A 63 -7.88 -3.59 2.72
CA ARG A 63 -8.83 -4.69 2.78
C ARG A 63 -10.28 -4.19 2.87
N ASN A 64 -10.55 -3.14 3.63
CA ASN A 64 -11.88 -2.54 3.72
C ASN A 64 -12.33 -1.91 2.40
N CYS A 65 -11.40 -1.47 1.55
CA CYS A 65 -11.69 -1.06 0.17
C CYS A 65 -11.87 -2.23 -0.79
N GLY A 66 -11.64 -3.48 -0.36
CA GLY A 66 -11.72 -4.67 -1.21
C GLY A 66 -10.40 -5.10 -1.85
N PHE A 67 -9.26 -4.50 -1.48
CA PHE A 67 -7.96 -4.93 -2.01
C PHE A 67 -7.54 -6.29 -1.44
N THR A 68 -7.00 -7.12 -2.32
CA THR A 68 -6.10 -8.23 -1.96
C THR A 68 -4.65 -7.73 -1.99
N PRO A 69 -3.70 -8.44 -1.33
CA PRO A 69 -2.28 -8.08 -1.42
C PRO A 69 -1.75 -8.02 -2.86
N ASP A 70 -2.14 -8.98 -3.71
CA ASP A 70 -1.69 -9.06 -5.11
C ASP A 70 -2.24 -7.90 -5.93
N LEU A 71 -3.51 -7.54 -5.72
CA LEU A 71 -4.10 -6.38 -6.39
C LEU A 71 -3.41 -5.09 -5.93
N TYR A 72 -3.16 -4.95 -4.64
CA TYR A 72 -2.44 -3.79 -4.09
C TYR A 72 -1.06 -3.66 -4.74
N LEU A 73 -0.29 -4.75 -4.78
CA LEU A 73 1.03 -4.75 -5.39
C LEU A 73 0.97 -4.31 -6.86
N THR A 74 0.06 -4.91 -7.63
CA THR A 74 -0.03 -4.67 -9.08
C THR A 74 -0.48 -3.25 -9.39
N VAL A 75 -1.44 -2.70 -8.64
CA VAL A 75 -1.90 -1.31 -8.79
C VAL A 75 -0.78 -0.33 -8.46
N PHE A 76 -0.09 -0.51 -7.33
CA PHE A 76 0.96 0.42 -6.91
C PHE A 76 2.25 0.30 -7.75
N ASP A 77 2.54 -0.87 -8.31
CA ASP A 77 3.60 -1.03 -9.32
C ASP A 77 3.24 -0.27 -10.62
N SER A 78 1.98 -0.31 -11.04
CA SER A 78 1.50 0.37 -12.25
C SER A 78 1.61 1.90 -12.16
N LEU A 79 1.62 2.48 -10.96
CA LEU A 79 1.83 3.92 -10.78
C LEU A 79 3.19 4.40 -11.32
N GLN A 80 4.18 3.52 -11.48
CA GLN A 80 5.49 3.89 -12.03
C GLN A 80 5.42 4.24 -13.53
N SER A 81 4.39 3.78 -14.23
CA SER A 81 4.19 4.04 -15.65
C SER A 81 3.18 5.15 -15.95
N ILE A 82 2.50 5.67 -14.92
CA ILE A 82 1.53 6.76 -15.07
C ILE A 82 2.28 8.08 -14.88
N ASP A 83 2.08 9.02 -15.81
CA ASP A 83 2.73 10.32 -15.73
C ASP A 83 2.14 11.15 -14.58
N SER A 84 2.96 11.44 -13.58
CA SER A 84 2.54 12.24 -12.44
C SER A 84 2.26 13.69 -12.80
N ASP A 85 2.85 14.22 -13.87
CA ASP A 85 2.67 15.62 -14.24
C ASP A 85 1.28 15.88 -14.84
N VAL A 86 0.63 14.83 -15.35
CA VAL A 86 -0.75 14.87 -15.86
C VAL A 86 -1.79 14.74 -14.74
N HIS A 87 -1.40 14.13 -13.62
CA HIS A 87 -2.31 13.80 -12.51
C HIS A 87 -1.89 14.46 -11.19
N PRO A 88 -2.44 15.64 -10.83
CA PRO A 88 -2.20 16.27 -9.53
C PRO A 88 -2.46 15.38 -8.31
N ALA A 89 -3.41 14.45 -8.41
CA ALA A 89 -3.72 13.48 -7.36
C ALA A 89 -2.71 12.33 -7.27
N HIS A 90 -1.72 12.27 -8.19
CA HIS A 90 -0.74 11.19 -8.24
C HIS A 90 0.08 11.12 -6.93
N PRO A 91 0.21 9.94 -6.31
CA PRO A 91 0.91 9.80 -5.03
C PRO A 91 2.39 10.19 -5.05
N ALA A 92 3.00 10.30 -6.23
CA ALA A 92 4.36 10.85 -6.37
C ALA A 92 4.50 12.25 -5.76
N HIS A 93 3.44 13.06 -5.82
CA HIS A 93 3.39 14.41 -5.24
C HIS A 93 3.28 14.41 -3.71
N ARG A 94 2.89 13.27 -3.12
CA ARG A 94 2.74 13.08 -1.66
C ARG A 94 3.82 12.19 -1.08
N ARG A 95 4.91 11.94 -1.82
CA ARG A 95 6.04 11.15 -1.33
C ARG A 95 6.63 11.82 -0.11
N HIS A 96 6.57 11.14 1.02
CA HIS A 96 7.33 11.54 2.18
C HIS A 96 8.81 11.24 1.92
N THR A 97 9.65 12.28 1.94
CA THR A 97 11.10 12.14 1.73
C THR A 97 11.86 12.50 3.00
N HIS A 98 12.88 11.72 3.33
CA HIS A 98 13.85 12.05 4.38
C HIS A 98 15.25 11.72 3.84
N PRO A 99 16.30 12.54 4.08
CA PRO A 99 17.61 12.43 3.42
C PRO A 99 18.31 11.06 3.40
N ASN A 100 17.90 10.12 4.26
CA ASN A 100 18.47 8.77 4.39
C ASN A 100 17.41 7.66 4.36
N HIS A 101 16.23 7.94 3.82
CA HIS A 101 15.11 7.00 3.79
C HIS A 101 14.64 6.76 2.36
N VAL A 102 14.24 5.52 2.08
CA VAL A 102 13.48 5.20 0.88
C VAL A 102 12.12 5.89 1.00
N PRO A 103 11.67 6.70 0.02
CA PRO A 103 10.38 7.37 0.09
C PRO A 103 9.22 6.40 0.28
N GLY A 104 8.22 6.82 1.04
CA GLY A 104 6.96 6.11 1.19
C GLY A 104 5.87 6.71 0.33
N VAL A 105 4.91 5.87 -0.09
CA VAL A 105 3.71 6.28 -0.81
C VAL A 105 2.51 6.00 0.10
N PRO A 106 1.79 7.01 0.61
CA PRO A 106 0.66 6.79 1.50
C PRO A 106 -0.49 6.08 0.76
N PHE A 107 -1.22 5.23 1.48
CA PHE A 107 -2.48 4.67 1.00
C PHE A 107 -3.63 5.58 1.44
N GLU A 108 -4.36 6.12 0.48
CA GLU A 108 -5.49 7.04 0.69
C GLU A 108 -6.80 6.34 0.28
N PRO A 109 -7.59 5.83 1.24
CA PRO A 109 -8.78 5.02 0.93
C PRO A 109 -9.76 5.74 -0.01
N GLU A 110 -9.95 7.04 0.16
CA GLU A 110 -10.85 7.87 -0.65
C GLU A 110 -10.44 7.95 -2.14
N LEU A 111 -9.15 7.79 -2.42
CA LEU A 111 -8.61 7.75 -3.79
C LEU A 111 -8.81 6.38 -4.42
N TRP A 112 -8.58 5.31 -3.64
CA TRP A 112 -8.47 3.94 -4.15
C TRP A 112 -9.72 3.09 -4.02
N ALA A 113 -10.76 3.56 -3.33
CA ALA A 113 -11.94 2.77 -2.96
C ALA A 113 -12.61 2.04 -4.14
N ASP A 114 -12.67 2.66 -5.32
CA ASP A 114 -13.34 2.10 -6.49
C ASP A 114 -12.45 1.12 -7.29
N VAL A 115 -11.14 1.11 -7.06
CA VAL A 115 -10.19 0.33 -7.88
C VAL A 115 -10.48 -1.17 -7.84
N PRO A 116 -10.72 -1.81 -6.67
CA PRO A 116 -11.02 -3.24 -6.65
C PRO A 116 -12.27 -3.60 -7.45
N ARG A 117 -13.31 -2.77 -7.41
CA ARG A 117 -14.52 -2.96 -8.20
C ARG A 117 -14.24 -2.87 -9.70
N LEU A 118 -13.48 -1.87 -10.14
CA LEU A 118 -13.09 -1.71 -11.55
C LEU A 118 -12.30 -2.91 -12.07
N VAL A 119 -11.39 -3.47 -11.27
CA VAL A 119 -10.56 -4.61 -11.69
C VAL A 119 -11.34 -5.93 -11.63
N ILE A 120 -12.02 -6.20 -10.52
CA ILE A 120 -12.62 -7.52 -10.24
C ILE A 120 -13.97 -7.69 -10.95
N GLU A 121 -14.81 -6.65 -10.93
CA GLU A 121 -16.18 -6.74 -11.45
C GLU A 121 -16.28 -6.23 -12.89
N GLU A 122 -15.60 -5.14 -13.21
CA GLU A 122 -15.67 -4.52 -14.53
C GLU A 122 -14.56 -4.97 -15.50
N GLY A 123 -13.54 -5.71 -15.01
CA GLY A 123 -12.51 -6.32 -15.84
C GLY A 123 -11.47 -5.33 -16.41
N TYR A 124 -11.35 -4.13 -15.84
CA TYR A 124 -10.28 -3.20 -16.20
C TYR A 124 -8.92 -3.74 -15.77
N SER A 125 -7.87 -3.35 -16.50
CA SER A 125 -6.50 -3.63 -16.05
C SER A 125 -6.17 -2.80 -14.80
N PRO A 126 -5.31 -3.29 -13.89
CA PRO A 126 -4.89 -2.53 -12.71
C PRO A 126 -4.34 -1.14 -13.04
N ALA A 127 -3.59 -1.01 -14.14
CA ALA A 127 -3.07 0.27 -14.60
C ALA A 127 -4.18 1.23 -15.04
N ALA A 128 -5.13 0.76 -15.85
CA ALA A 128 -6.27 1.58 -16.29
C ALA A 128 -7.17 1.99 -15.11
N SER A 129 -7.39 1.08 -14.15
CA SER A 129 -8.15 1.40 -12.94
C SER A 129 -7.44 2.43 -12.05
N ALA A 130 -6.11 2.35 -11.94
CA ALA A 130 -5.32 3.34 -11.21
C ALA A 130 -5.39 4.72 -11.89
N GLU A 131 -5.24 4.77 -13.22
CA GLU A 131 -5.34 6.00 -14.00
C GLU A 131 -6.74 6.64 -13.92
N LEU A 132 -7.81 5.83 -14.00
CA LEU A 132 -9.18 6.30 -13.79
C LEU A 132 -9.41 6.86 -12.38
N ALA A 133 -8.90 6.19 -11.36
CA ALA A 133 -8.99 6.66 -9.98
C ALA A 133 -8.32 8.03 -9.81
N LEU A 134 -7.15 8.22 -10.43
CA LEU A 134 -6.45 9.50 -10.46
C LEU A 134 -7.26 10.57 -11.20
N TYR A 135 -7.75 10.26 -12.40
CA TYR A 135 -8.56 11.19 -13.20
C TYR A 135 -9.82 11.68 -12.46
N PHE A 136 -10.53 10.77 -11.79
CA PHE A 136 -11.70 11.13 -10.99
C PHE A 136 -11.33 11.94 -9.74
N ALA A 137 -10.18 11.68 -9.14
CA ALA A 137 -9.70 12.47 -8.01
C ALA A 137 -9.24 13.87 -8.44
N ASP A 138 -8.55 14.00 -9.58
CA ASP A 138 -8.12 15.28 -10.14
C ASP A 138 -9.30 16.22 -10.38
N SER A 139 -10.39 15.67 -10.91
CA SER A 139 -11.65 16.41 -11.10
C SER A 139 -12.19 16.99 -9.78
N ARG A 140 -12.08 16.25 -8.67
CA ARG A 140 -12.48 16.72 -7.33
C ARG A 140 -11.49 17.72 -6.73
N TYR A 141 -10.22 17.68 -7.15
CA TYR A 141 -9.19 18.65 -6.73
C TYR A 141 -9.31 19.99 -7.46
N ALA A 142 -9.76 20.00 -8.72
CA ALA A 142 -9.99 21.23 -9.49
C ALA A 142 -11.15 22.08 -8.95
N GLU A 143 -12.06 21.49 -8.17
CA GLU A 143 -13.22 22.17 -7.55
C GLU A 143 -12.92 22.76 -6.15
N ARG A 144 -11.70 22.59 -5.62
CA ARG A 144 -11.27 23.10 -4.31
C ARG A 144 -10.35 24.32 -4.44
#